data_AF-A0A932Q5L8-F1
#
_entry.id   AF-A0A932Q5L8-F1
#
_cell.length_a   1.000
_cell.length_b   1.000
_cell.length_c   1.000
_cell.angle_alpha   90.00
_cell.angle_beta   90.00
_cell.angle_gamma   90.00
#
_symmetry.space_group_name_H-M   'P 1'
#
loop_
_entity.id
_entity.type
_entity.pdbx_description
1 polymer ?
#
loop_
_entity_poly.entity_id
_entity_poly.type
_entity_poly.pdbx_seq_one_letter_code
_entity_poly.pdbx_strand_id
1 'polypeptide(L)'
;MKVSMFLVVSCALVFASAAGAAYYGPVSGYQPICGLGISYDSYGRGIEDGFKSTLRRAKQLDENCYDLGKQFGAKTRAENNWSFCVSDFDHGMKDGYALSSQSPDGECYSQGYKAGEAALDIDAREGKAAPACQQGYADGVKAWNAGQPASVPGDLIAAHCYQMGYFDASALSAR
;
A
#
# COMPACT_ATOMS: atom_id res chain seq x y z
N MET A 1 32.35 25.43 -39.30
CA MET A 1 32.49 24.01 -38.89
C MET A 1 31.66 23.79 -37.63
N LYS A 2 31.06 22.61 -37.52
CA LYS A 2 29.87 22.25 -36.74
C LYS A 2 30.04 22.40 -35.22
N VAL A 3 29.07 23.05 -34.58
CA VAL A 3 28.83 22.99 -33.13
C VAL A 3 28.00 21.74 -32.86
N SER A 4 28.62 20.73 -32.25
CA SER A 4 27.97 19.45 -31.93
C SER A 4 27.05 19.61 -30.72
N MET A 5 25.77 19.60 -31.03
CA MET A 5 24.62 19.42 -30.16
C MET A 5 24.46 17.92 -29.89
N PHE A 6 24.93 17.38 -28.76
CA PHE A 6 24.57 16.01 -28.35
C PHE A 6 24.64 15.80 -26.83
N LEU A 7 23.48 15.41 -26.29
CA LEU A 7 23.29 14.57 -25.10
C LEU A 7 23.42 15.21 -23.70
N VAL A 8 22.47 16.11 -23.41
CA VAL A 8 22.04 16.50 -22.05
C VAL A 8 20.90 15.58 -21.54
N VAL A 9 20.80 14.33 -22.03
CA VAL A 9 19.57 13.50 -21.88
C VAL A 9 19.72 12.33 -20.88
N SER A 10 20.84 12.19 -20.17
CA SER A 10 21.10 10.94 -19.43
C SER A 10 21.20 11.02 -17.90
N CYS A 11 21.00 12.18 -17.26
CA CYS A 11 21.05 12.27 -15.78
C CYS A 11 19.69 12.53 -15.09
N ALA A 12 18.62 12.82 -15.82
CA ALA A 12 17.31 13.09 -15.21
C ALA A 12 16.41 11.85 -15.06
N LEU A 13 16.80 10.70 -15.63
CA LEU A 13 15.95 9.51 -15.70
C LEU A 13 16.26 8.41 -14.67
N VAL A 14 17.20 8.62 -13.75
CA VAL A 14 17.64 7.57 -12.80
C VAL A 14 17.12 7.78 -11.37
N PHE A 15 16.49 8.92 -11.06
CA PHE A 15 16.02 9.21 -9.69
C PHE A 15 14.52 9.03 -9.45
N ALA A 16 13.72 8.73 -10.48
CA ALA A 16 12.27 8.54 -10.30
C ALA A 16 11.87 7.13 -9.78
N SER A 17 12.76 6.14 -9.88
CA SER A 17 12.42 4.74 -9.56
C SER A 17 12.86 4.26 -8.18
N ALA A 18 13.59 5.07 -7.41
CA ALA A 18 14.10 4.67 -6.09
C ALA A 18 13.18 5.09 -4.92
N ALA A 19 12.28 6.06 -5.12
CA ALA A 19 11.41 6.55 -4.06
C ALA A 19 10.27 5.56 -3.70
N GLY A 20 9.85 4.70 -4.64
CA GLY A 20 8.80 3.70 -4.37
C GLY A 20 9.30 2.49 -3.58
N ALA A 21 10.55 2.08 -3.78
CA ALA A 21 11.09 0.86 -3.16
C ALA A 21 11.47 1.04 -1.67
N ALA A 22 11.61 2.28 -1.20
CA ALA A 22 11.94 2.56 0.20
C ALA A 22 10.70 2.66 1.10
N TYR A 23 9.48 2.67 0.54
CA TYR A 23 8.25 2.79 1.32
C TYR A 23 7.80 1.46 1.92
N TYR A 24 7.92 0.39 1.15
CA TYR A 24 7.59 -0.97 1.59
C TYR A 24 8.89 -1.69 1.99
N GLY A 25 9.21 -1.67 3.28
CA GLY A 25 10.36 -2.40 3.83
C GLY A 25 10.33 -3.91 3.47
N PRO A 26 11.47 -4.61 3.58
CA PRO A 26 11.51 -6.04 3.28
C PRO A 26 10.81 -6.83 4.38
N VAL A 27 9.59 -7.32 4.12
CA VAL A 27 8.82 -8.18 5.05
C VAL A 27 8.75 -9.59 4.48
N SER A 28 8.96 -10.63 5.31
CA SER A 28 8.81 -12.02 4.87
C SER A 28 7.41 -12.28 4.28
N GLY A 29 7.35 -13.05 3.19
CA GLY A 29 6.14 -13.28 2.40
C GLY A 29 5.87 -12.27 1.27
N TYR A 30 6.85 -11.39 0.97
CA TYR A 30 6.81 -10.44 -0.16
C TYR A 30 6.75 -11.17 -1.51
N GLN A 31 5.68 -10.95 -2.28
CA GLN A 31 5.63 -11.28 -3.71
C GLN A 31 6.12 -10.05 -4.49
N PRO A 32 7.31 -10.08 -5.14
CA PRO A 32 7.90 -8.91 -5.79
C PRO A 32 7.01 -8.26 -6.86
N ILE A 33 6.12 -9.06 -7.44
CA ILE A 33 5.14 -8.64 -8.45
C ILE A 33 4.00 -7.79 -7.88
N CYS A 34 3.74 -7.84 -6.57
CA CYS A 34 2.68 -7.09 -5.90
C CYS A 34 3.25 -6.00 -4.99
N GLY A 35 4.43 -5.48 -5.30
CA GLY A 35 5.22 -4.69 -4.38
C GLY A 35 4.82 -3.22 -4.21
N LEU A 36 3.89 -2.67 -5.01
CA LEU A 36 3.60 -1.24 -5.03
C LEU A 36 2.13 -0.92 -5.36
N GLY A 37 1.61 0.14 -4.74
CA GLY A 37 0.32 0.79 -5.05
C GLY A 37 -0.85 -0.19 -5.06
N ILE A 38 -1.70 -0.10 -6.10
CA ILE A 38 -2.89 -0.95 -6.24
C ILE A 38 -2.56 -2.45 -6.14
N SER A 39 -1.42 -2.90 -6.67
CA SER A 39 -1.04 -4.32 -6.61
C SER A 39 -0.72 -4.78 -5.19
N TYR A 40 -0.08 -3.93 -4.37
CA TYR A 40 0.15 -4.21 -2.95
C TYR A 40 -1.17 -4.28 -2.17
N ASP A 41 -2.05 -3.30 -2.37
CA ASP A 41 -3.31 -3.25 -1.65
C ASP A 41 -4.24 -4.38 -2.05
N SER A 42 -4.20 -4.77 -3.32
CA SER A 42 -4.95 -5.93 -3.82
C SER A 42 -4.48 -7.19 -3.12
N TYR A 43 -3.16 -7.37 -2.98
CA TYR A 43 -2.59 -8.49 -2.23
C TYR A 43 -3.01 -8.47 -0.75
N GLY A 44 -2.91 -7.33 -0.07
CA GLY A 44 -3.36 -7.18 1.32
C GLY A 44 -4.86 -7.46 1.51
N ARG A 45 -5.71 -6.96 0.60
CA ARG A 45 -7.16 -7.28 0.60
C ARG A 45 -7.40 -8.76 0.33
N GLY A 46 -6.64 -9.36 -0.57
CA GLY A 46 -6.65 -10.79 -0.84
C GLY A 46 -6.36 -11.59 0.42
N ILE A 47 -5.32 -11.22 1.18
CA ILE A 47 -4.97 -11.86 2.47
C ILE A 47 -6.17 -11.87 3.42
N GLU A 48 -6.83 -10.72 3.61
CA GLU A 48 -8.01 -10.63 4.47
C GLU A 48 -9.12 -11.58 3.99
N ASP A 49 -9.46 -11.54 2.71
CA ASP A 49 -10.53 -12.37 2.15
C ASP A 49 -10.19 -13.88 2.22
N GLY A 50 -8.94 -14.26 1.99
CA GLY A 50 -8.46 -15.63 2.15
C GLY A 50 -8.51 -16.12 3.59
N PHE A 51 -8.09 -15.27 4.52
CA PHE A 51 -8.03 -15.58 5.94
C PHE A 51 -9.44 -15.63 6.56
N LYS A 52 -10.22 -14.56 6.41
CA LYS A 52 -11.55 -14.40 7.03
C LYS A 52 -12.69 -15.01 6.22
N SER A 53 -12.46 -15.37 4.96
CA SER A 53 -13.54 -15.76 4.02
C SER A 53 -14.57 -14.64 3.84
N THR A 54 -14.12 -13.39 3.81
CA THR A 54 -14.95 -12.22 3.52
C THR A 54 -15.09 -11.97 2.02
N LEU A 55 -16.05 -11.12 1.64
CA LEU A 55 -16.35 -10.73 0.26
C LEU A 55 -16.34 -9.20 0.10
N ARG A 56 -15.36 -8.51 0.71
CA ARG A 56 -15.25 -7.05 0.56
C ARG A 56 -14.29 -6.72 -0.59
N ARG A 57 -14.80 -6.81 -1.82
CA ARG A 57 -14.04 -6.38 -3.00
C ARG A 57 -13.94 -4.85 -3.08
N ALA A 58 -12.72 -4.36 -3.31
CA ALA A 58 -12.47 -2.97 -3.68
C ALA A 58 -12.89 -2.69 -5.13
N LYS A 59 -13.15 -1.42 -5.46
CA LYS A 59 -13.52 -0.97 -6.82
C LYS A 59 -12.38 -1.14 -7.82
N GLN A 60 -11.14 -0.94 -7.36
CA GLN A 60 -9.93 -1.09 -8.15
C GLN A 60 -9.07 -2.16 -7.51
N LEU A 61 -8.84 -3.25 -8.25
CA LEU A 61 -8.00 -4.36 -7.84
C LEU A 61 -7.14 -4.82 -9.02
N ASP A 62 -5.91 -5.19 -8.71
CA ASP A 62 -5.11 -6.11 -9.51
C ASP A 62 -5.52 -7.54 -9.15
N GLU A 63 -6.31 -8.17 -10.02
CA GLU A 63 -6.89 -9.50 -9.76
C GLU A 63 -5.82 -10.57 -9.52
N ASN A 64 -4.66 -10.49 -10.19
CA ASN A 64 -3.57 -11.45 -9.98
C ASN A 64 -3.01 -11.34 -8.56
N CYS A 65 -2.75 -10.10 -8.11
CA CYS A 65 -2.24 -9.87 -6.77
C CYS A 65 -3.28 -10.16 -5.69
N TYR A 66 -4.54 -9.86 -5.94
CA TYR A 66 -5.64 -10.23 -5.06
C TYR A 66 -5.76 -11.75 -4.89
N ASP A 67 -5.71 -12.53 -5.97
CA ASP A 67 -5.80 -13.99 -5.89
C ASP A 67 -4.58 -14.61 -5.20
N LEU A 68 -3.38 -14.07 -5.42
CA LEU A 68 -2.18 -14.47 -4.68
C LEU A 68 -2.33 -14.21 -3.18
N GLY A 69 -2.82 -13.02 -2.80
CA GLY A 69 -3.08 -12.67 -1.41
C GLY A 69 -4.10 -13.62 -0.79
N LYS A 70 -5.16 -13.96 -1.52
CA LYS A 70 -6.21 -14.88 -1.07
C LYS A 70 -5.69 -16.29 -0.82
N GLN A 71 -4.85 -16.81 -1.70
CA GLN A 71 -4.19 -18.09 -1.47
C GLN A 71 -3.29 -18.04 -0.22
N PHE A 72 -2.57 -16.94 -0.05
CA PHE A 72 -1.68 -16.76 1.10
C PHE A 72 -2.47 -16.67 2.42
N GLY A 73 -3.52 -15.85 2.50
CA GLY A 73 -4.37 -15.73 3.68
C GLY A 73 -5.04 -17.06 4.06
N ALA A 74 -5.50 -17.82 3.07
CA ALA A 74 -6.06 -19.16 3.29
C ALA A 74 -5.00 -20.14 3.86
N LYS A 75 -3.76 -20.07 3.34
CA LYS A 75 -2.63 -20.85 3.85
C LYS A 75 -2.27 -20.47 5.29
N THR A 76 -2.13 -19.18 5.59
CA THR A 76 -1.86 -18.67 6.94
C THR A 76 -2.91 -19.17 7.93
N ARG A 77 -4.18 -19.16 7.53
CA ARG A 77 -5.28 -19.73 8.31
C ARG A 77 -5.14 -21.23 8.56
N ALA A 78 -4.72 -22.00 7.56
CA ALA A 78 -4.64 -23.46 7.64
C ALA A 78 -3.45 -23.97 8.47
N GLU A 79 -2.32 -23.24 8.46
CA GLU A 79 -1.05 -23.69 9.05
C GLU A 79 -0.88 -23.31 10.53
N ASN A 80 -1.78 -22.49 11.09
CA ASN A 80 -1.64 -21.95 12.44
C ASN A 80 -2.77 -22.38 13.38
N ASN A 81 -2.51 -22.35 14.69
CA ASN A 81 -3.54 -22.62 15.70
C ASN A 81 -4.67 -21.59 15.58
N TRP A 82 -5.83 -22.06 15.11
CA TRP A 82 -6.95 -21.26 14.63
C TRP A 82 -7.37 -20.13 15.58
N SER A 83 -7.59 -20.42 16.86
CA SER A 83 -8.13 -19.43 17.80
C SER A 83 -7.13 -18.33 18.15
N PHE A 84 -5.85 -18.67 18.33
CA PHE A 84 -4.79 -17.69 18.60
C PHE A 84 -4.48 -16.86 17.35
N CYS A 85 -4.39 -17.51 16.20
CA CYS A 85 -4.07 -16.85 14.93
C CYS A 85 -5.15 -15.86 14.49
N VAL A 86 -6.45 -16.15 14.70
CA VAL A 86 -7.53 -15.21 14.39
C VAL A 86 -7.42 -13.95 15.25
N SER A 87 -7.16 -14.09 16.55
CA SER A 87 -6.99 -12.94 17.45
C SER A 87 -5.80 -12.08 17.04
N ASP A 88 -4.66 -12.70 16.74
CA ASP A 88 -3.45 -11.98 16.31
C ASP A 88 -3.64 -11.29 14.96
N PHE A 89 -4.32 -11.95 14.01
CA PHE A 89 -4.67 -11.36 12.73
C PHE A 89 -5.57 -10.13 12.90
N ASP A 90 -6.61 -10.23 13.74
CA ASP A 90 -7.51 -9.11 14.00
C ASP A 90 -6.84 -7.95 14.75
N HIS A 91 -5.87 -8.23 15.62
CA HIS A 91 -5.02 -7.20 16.22
C HIS A 91 -4.14 -6.53 15.16
N GLY A 92 -3.45 -7.32 14.33
CA GLY A 92 -2.65 -6.83 13.23
C GLY A 92 -3.46 -5.93 12.30
N MET A 93 -4.66 -6.37 11.89
CA MET A 93 -5.57 -5.56 11.04
C MET A 93 -5.86 -4.18 11.63
N LYS A 94 -6.15 -4.11 12.93
CA LYS A 94 -6.45 -2.84 13.60
C LYS A 94 -5.22 -1.95 13.68
N ASP A 95 -4.08 -2.53 14.03
CA ASP A 95 -2.81 -1.81 14.15
C ASP A 95 -2.32 -1.29 12.79
N GLY A 96 -2.41 -2.11 11.74
CA GLY A 96 -2.07 -1.70 10.37
C GLY A 96 -2.99 -0.60 9.86
N TYR A 97 -4.30 -0.71 10.08
CA TYR A 97 -5.24 0.36 9.71
C TYR A 97 -4.99 1.67 10.48
N ALA A 98 -4.47 1.58 11.71
CA ALA A 98 -4.09 2.72 12.53
C ALA A 98 -2.64 3.20 12.31
N LEU A 99 -1.85 2.50 11.49
CA LEU A 99 -0.40 2.70 11.33
C LEU A 99 0.35 2.71 12.66
N SER A 100 -0.06 1.82 13.58
CA SER A 100 0.55 1.65 14.89
C SER A 100 1.98 1.12 14.74
N SER A 101 2.95 1.67 15.48
CA SER A 101 4.33 1.19 15.49
C SER A 101 4.53 -0.12 16.25
N GLN A 102 3.45 -0.75 16.70
CA GLN A 102 3.52 -2.05 17.37
C GLN A 102 3.89 -3.13 16.34
N SER A 103 4.94 -3.88 16.63
CA SER A 103 5.38 -5.02 15.84
C SER A 103 5.50 -6.26 16.73
N PRO A 104 4.38 -6.81 17.23
CA PRO A 104 4.42 -8.13 17.85
C PRO A 104 4.86 -9.17 16.80
N ASP A 105 5.76 -10.04 17.25
CA ASP A 105 6.28 -11.13 16.46
C ASP A 105 5.18 -12.16 16.17
N GLY A 106 5.00 -12.53 14.90
CA GLY A 106 4.09 -13.62 14.52
C GLY A 106 3.48 -13.47 13.13
N GLU A 107 3.48 -14.55 12.35
CA GLU A 107 2.97 -14.57 10.98
C GLU A 107 1.52 -14.05 10.89
N CYS A 108 0.62 -14.52 11.76
CA CYS A 108 -0.79 -14.11 11.73
C CYS A 108 -0.96 -12.61 11.96
N TYR A 109 -0.24 -12.04 12.92
CA TYR A 109 -0.24 -10.60 13.16
C TYR A 109 0.33 -9.84 11.97
N SER A 110 1.51 -10.23 11.45
CA SER A 110 2.14 -9.54 10.33
C SER A 110 1.26 -9.52 9.07
N GLN A 111 0.54 -10.61 8.80
CA GLN A 111 -0.40 -10.65 7.68
C GLN A 111 -1.65 -9.82 7.95
N GLY A 112 -2.15 -9.82 9.18
CA GLY A 112 -3.22 -8.92 9.61
C GLY A 112 -2.82 -7.46 9.42
N TYR A 113 -1.61 -7.09 9.83
CA TYR A 113 -1.08 -5.72 9.71
C TYR A 113 -1.04 -5.25 8.26
N LYS A 114 -0.48 -6.05 7.35
CA LYS A 114 -0.47 -5.73 5.91
C LYS A 114 -1.88 -5.58 5.33
N ALA A 115 -2.79 -6.45 5.73
CA ALA A 115 -4.18 -6.38 5.30
C ALA A 115 -4.90 -5.14 5.89
N GLY A 116 -4.53 -4.71 7.09
CA GLY A 116 -4.99 -3.47 7.73
C GLY A 116 -4.51 -2.21 7.01
N GLU A 117 -3.22 -2.14 6.67
CA GLU A 117 -2.66 -1.04 5.86
C GLU A 117 -3.34 -0.95 4.49
N ALA A 118 -3.45 -2.09 3.79
CA ALA A 118 -4.14 -2.16 2.50
C ALA A 118 -5.62 -1.73 2.61
N ALA A 119 -6.28 -2.02 3.74
CA ALA A 119 -7.64 -1.57 3.98
C ALA A 119 -7.73 -0.05 4.16
N LEU A 120 -6.80 0.56 4.90
CA LEU A 120 -6.70 2.03 5.01
C LEU A 120 -6.51 2.65 3.64
N ASP A 121 -5.61 2.08 2.84
CA ASP A 121 -5.25 2.56 1.51
C ASP A 121 -6.44 2.52 0.54
N ILE A 122 -7.13 1.39 0.48
CA ILE A 122 -8.36 1.22 -0.29
C ILE A 122 -9.44 2.19 0.19
N ASP A 123 -9.66 2.30 1.50
CA ASP A 123 -10.68 3.17 2.07
C ASP A 123 -10.35 4.65 1.84
N ALA A 124 -9.08 5.04 1.76
CA ALA A 124 -8.65 6.38 1.38
C ALA A 124 -9.07 6.70 -0.06
N ARG A 125 -8.75 5.81 -1.01
CA ARG A 125 -9.15 5.96 -2.44
C ARG A 125 -10.65 6.00 -2.62
N GLU A 126 -11.37 5.18 -1.87
CA GLU A 126 -12.81 5.02 -2.01
C GLU A 126 -13.64 6.04 -1.22
N GLY A 127 -12.99 6.94 -0.45
CA GLY A 127 -13.67 7.94 0.36
C GLY A 127 -14.40 7.35 1.58
N LYS A 128 -13.86 6.27 2.14
CA LYS A 128 -14.40 5.54 3.31
C LYS A 128 -13.53 5.65 4.55
N ALA A 129 -12.28 6.10 4.41
CA ALA A 129 -11.35 6.27 5.53
C ALA A 129 -11.79 7.39 6.49
N ALA A 130 -11.06 7.60 7.59
CA ALA A 130 -11.33 8.74 8.47
C ALA A 130 -11.12 10.08 7.72
N PRO A 131 -11.83 11.18 8.07
CA PRO A 131 -11.76 12.44 7.34
C PRO A 131 -10.35 12.99 7.14
N ALA A 132 -9.46 12.84 8.13
CA ALA A 132 -8.07 13.27 8.03
C ALA A 132 -7.30 12.53 6.92
N CYS A 133 -7.48 11.21 6.81
CA CYS A 133 -6.91 10.39 5.75
C CYS A 133 -7.49 10.76 4.37
N GLN A 134 -8.82 10.89 4.27
CA GLN A 134 -9.49 11.28 3.02
C GLN A 134 -8.97 12.63 2.50
N GLN A 135 -8.85 13.61 3.41
CA GLN A 135 -8.32 14.93 3.08
C GLN A 135 -6.85 14.84 2.68
N GLY A 136 -6.02 14.10 3.43
CA GLY A 136 -4.63 13.85 3.08
C GLY A 136 -4.48 13.28 1.68
N TYR A 137 -5.24 12.23 1.35
CA TYR A 137 -5.24 11.62 0.01
C TYR A 137 -5.60 12.62 -1.09
N ALA A 138 -6.68 13.39 -0.91
CA ALA A 138 -7.08 14.41 -1.88
C ALA A 138 -6.02 15.51 -2.05
N ASP A 139 -5.37 15.94 -0.97
CA ASP A 139 -4.31 16.94 -1.00
C ASP A 139 -3.05 16.41 -1.70
N GLY A 140 -2.72 15.12 -1.50
CA GLY A 140 -1.63 14.45 -2.21
C GLY A 140 -1.86 14.41 -3.72
N VAL A 141 -3.05 13.98 -4.14
CA VAL A 141 -3.46 13.98 -5.56
C VAL A 141 -3.36 15.39 -6.16
N LYS A 142 -3.86 16.39 -5.43
CA LYS A 142 -3.82 17.80 -5.86
C LYS A 142 -2.40 18.32 -5.98
N ALA A 143 -1.53 18.01 -5.02
CA ALA A 143 -0.14 18.45 -5.01
C ALA A 143 0.64 17.90 -6.22
N TRP A 144 0.49 16.62 -6.54
CA TRP A 144 1.07 16.03 -7.75
C TRP A 144 0.59 16.74 -9.02
N ASN A 145 -0.72 16.89 -9.16
CA ASN A 145 -1.32 17.54 -10.34
C ASN A 145 -0.90 19.01 -10.50
N ALA A 146 -0.55 19.68 -9.41
CA ALA A 146 -0.01 21.04 -9.40
C ALA A 146 1.52 21.10 -9.59
N GLY A 147 2.21 19.96 -9.71
CA GLY A 147 3.67 19.88 -9.82
C GLY A 147 4.40 20.32 -8.54
N GLN A 148 3.73 20.27 -7.38
CA GLN A 148 4.30 20.66 -6.11
C GLN A 148 5.14 19.50 -5.53
N PRO A 149 6.27 19.77 -4.86
CA PRO A 149 6.96 18.76 -4.08
C PRO A 149 6.04 18.17 -3.00
N ALA A 150 6.18 16.88 -2.72
CA ALA A 150 5.46 16.24 -1.64
C ALA A 150 5.74 16.94 -0.30
N SER A 151 4.70 17.38 0.39
CA SER A 151 4.75 17.96 1.73
C SER A 151 3.99 17.06 2.69
N VAL A 152 4.66 16.56 3.73
CA VAL A 152 4.08 15.59 4.65
C VAL A 152 3.35 16.30 5.80
N PRO A 153 2.03 16.08 5.99
CA PRO A 153 1.29 16.50 7.19
C PRO A 153 1.95 16.06 8.51
N GLY A 154 1.64 16.76 9.60
CA GLY A 154 2.15 16.41 10.94
C GLY A 154 1.43 15.22 11.60
N ASP A 155 0.26 14.84 11.10
CA ASP A 155 -0.50 13.66 11.55
C ASP A 155 -0.10 12.43 10.70
N LEU A 156 0.22 11.31 11.35
CA LEU A 156 0.76 10.11 10.68
C LEU A 156 -0.19 9.52 9.64
N ILE A 157 -1.49 9.43 9.97
CA ILE A 157 -2.49 8.86 9.08
C ILE A 157 -2.72 9.79 7.89
N ALA A 158 -2.87 11.09 8.13
CA ALA A 158 -2.99 12.07 7.05
C ALA A 158 -1.74 12.10 6.17
N ALA A 159 -0.55 11.94 6.77
CA ALA A 159 0.73 11.87 6.08
C ALA A 159 0.84 10.67 5.14
N HIS A 160 0.49 9.49 5.65
CA HIS A 160 0.43 8.26 4.86
C HIS A 160 -0.53 8.40 3.68
N CYS A 161 -1.77 8.82 3.96
CA CYS A 161 -2.79 8.96 2.92
C CYS A 161 -2.42 10.05 1.89
N TYR A 162 -1.73 11.12 2.31
CA TYR A 162 -1.16 12.11 1.39
C TYR A 162 -0.13 11.52 0.44
N GLN A 163 0.85 10.78 0.97
CA GLN A 163 1.89 10.16 0.15
C GLN A 163 1.31 9.17 -0.86
N MET A 164 0.35 8.38 -0.41
CA MET A 164 -0.50 7.52 -1.23
C MET A 164 -1.17 8.26 -2.39
N GLY A 165 -1.92 9.32 -2.10
CA GLY A 165 -2.63 10.09 -3.13
C GLY A 165 -1.67 10.74 -4.13
N TYR A 166 -0.53 11.23 -3.65
CA TYR A 166 0.53 11.77 -4.48
C TYR A 166 1.13 10.70 -5.42
N PHE A 167 1.40 9.50 -4.90
CA PHE A 167 1.94 8.38 -5.67
C PHE A 167 0.94 7.86 -6.71
N ASP A 168 -0.32 7.65 -6.33
CA ASP A 168 -1.35 7.16 -7.25
C ASP A 168 -1.59 8.14 -8.41
N ALA A 169 -1.58 9.44 -8.14
CA ALA A 169 -1.66 10.46 -9.18
C ALA A 169 -0.45 10.42 -10.13
N SER A 170 0.75 10.13 -9.61
CA SER A 170 1.96 9.96 -10.41
C SER A 170 1.90 8.75 -11.34
N ALA A 171 1.41 7.61 -10.84
CA ALA A 171 1.28 6.38 -11.61
C ALA A 171 0.28 6.52 -12.77
N LEU A 172 -0.80 7.31 -12.59
CA LEU A 172 -1.77 7.60 -13.64
C LEU A 172 -1.19 8.49 -14.75
N SER A 173 -0.27 9.41 -14.42
CA SER A 173 0.37 10.30 -15.38
C SER A 173 1.45 9.65 -16.24
N ALA A 174 1.90 8.44 -15.88
CA ALA A 174 2.92 7.67 -16.61
C ALA A 174 2.33 6.73 -17.67
N ARG A 175 1.01 6.70 -17.85
CA ARG A 175 0.29 5.93 -18.88
C ARG A 175 -0.19 6.83 -20.00
#